data_AF-A0A3R6U4V0-F1
#
_entry.id   AF-A0A3R6U4V0-F1
#
_cell.length_a   1.000
_cell.length_b   1.000
_cell.length_c   1.000
_cell.angle_alpha   90.00
_cell.angle_beta   90.00
_cell.angle_gamma   90.00
#
_symmetry.space_group_name_H-M   'P 1'
#
loop_
_entity.id
_entity.type
_entity.pdbx_description
1 polymer ?
#
loop_
_entity_poly.entity_id
_entity_poly.type
_entity_poly.pdbx_seq_one_letter_code
_entity_poly.pdbx_strand_id
1 'polypeptide(L)'
;MILEKELKSVKRNKKMKALIVTVAGMSARFSRSAGEQIIKCLYHTNSMKESLLYTLLNDSSDIDYFIIVGGYRYEELCKTVREYFEKFSNKILMVENPYYKRYGSGYSLYIGLQKAFETEADEILFAEGDLHLSTNDYKKVCNAKKSVVTVNRDPILADKAVALYFDTSDKIHYVYDTGHNVLTINEPFLAIYNSGQVWKFADKNLTEKIYSQMEQEEWQGTNLVFVEKYFTTLRRDEYELITFNNWINCNTIDDYNRIKER
;
A
#
# COMPACT_ATOMS: atom_id res chain seq x y z
N MET A 1 -3.70 36.12 -20.44
CA MET A 1 -2.94 34.86 -20.68
C MET A 1 -1.63 34.75 -19.92
N ILE A 2 -0.77 35.78 -19.83
CA ILE A 2 0.47 35.70 -19.02
C ILE A 2 0.15 35.83 -17.51
N LEU A 3 -0.73 36.77 -17.13
CA LEU A 3 -1.15 36.95 -15.72
C LEU A 3 -1.87 35.74 -15.11
N GLU A 4 -2.63 34.95 -15.89
CA GLU A 4 -3.34 33.76 -15.36
C GLU A 4 -2.39 32.59 -15.07
N LYS A 5 -1.24 32.52 -15.77
CA LYS A 5 -0.18 31.55 -15.44
C LYS A 5 0.61 31.98 -14.20
N GLU A 6 0.83 33.26 -14.00
CA GLU A 6 1.51 33.79 -12.81
C GLU A 6 0.62 33.70 -11.55
N LEU A 7 -0.70 33.86 -11.68
CA LEU A 7 -1.67 33.65 -10.59
C LEU A 7 -1.86 32.18 -10.19
N LYS A 8 -1.62 31.22 -11.11
CA LYS A 8 -1.52 29.79 -10.74
C LYS A 8 -0.21 29.44 -10.00
N SER A 9 0.76 30.36 -9.96
CA SER A 9 2.03 30.19 -9.24
C SER A 9 2.00 30.74 -7.80
N VAL A 10 0.82 31.10 -7.28
CA VAL A 10 0.64 31.30 -5.83
C VAL A 10 1.12 30.02 -5.16
N LYS A 11 2.30 30.11 -4.51
CA LYS A 11 3.01 29.01 -3.86
C LYS A 11 2.01 28.17 -3.07
N ARG A 12 1.77 26.95 -3.54
CA ARG A 12 1.09 25.92 -2.75
C ARG A 12 2.03 25.60 -1.58
N ASN A 13 1.86 26.33 -0.47
CA ASN A 13 2.77 26.26 0.68
C ASN A 13 2.74 24.91 1.39
N LYS A 14 1.71 24.09 1.13
CA LYS A 14 1.58 22.72 1.64
C LYS A 14 1.62 21.73 0.47
N LYS A 15 2.52 20.75 0.54
CA LYS A 15 2.48 19.56 -0.32
C LYS A 15 1.24 18.73 0.01
N MET A 16 0.47 18.33 -0.98
CA MET A 16 -0.67 17.44 -0.80
C MET A 16 -0.20 16.00 -0.70
N LYS A 17 -0.74 15.27 0.27
CA LYS A 17 -0.42 13.86 0.48
C LYS A 17 -1.65 12.99 0.29
N ALA A 18 -1.52 11.98 -0.55
CA ALA A 18 -2.52 10.93 -0.71
C ALA A 18 -2.02 9.62 -0.11
N LEU A 19 -2.91 8.88 0.55
CA LEU A 19 -2.70 7.47 0.90
C LEU A 19 -3.59 6.62 0.01
N ILE A 20 -2.97 5.76 -0.80
CA ILE A 20 -3.65 4.70 -1.52
C ILE A 20 -3.68 3.45 -0.65
N VAL A 21 -4.87 2.91 -0.40
CA VAL A 21 -5.06 1.63 0.28
C VAL A 21 -5.76 0.66 -0.67
N THR A 22 -5.09 -0.43 -1.03
CA THR A 22 -5.69 -1.46 -1.89
C THR A 22 -6.34 -2.55 -1.04
N VAL A 23 -7.65 -2.72 -1.20
CA VAL A 23 -8.50 -3.71 -0.50
C VAL A 23 -9.37 -4.51 -1.49
N ALA A 24 -8.95 -4.59 -2.75
CA ALA A 24 -9.74 -5.19 -3.83
C ALA A 24 -9.76 -6.74 -3.81
N GLY A 25 -8.75 -7.36 -3.20
CA GLY A 25 -8.55 -8.80 -3.22
C GLY A 25 -9.68 -9.60 -2.58
N MET A 26 -9.94 -10.79 -3.13
CA MET A 26 -10.90 -11.72 -2.54
C MET A 26 -10.39 -12.19 -1.18
N SER A 27 -11.16 -11.95 -0.13
CA SER A 27 -10.84 -12.33 1.25
C SER A 27 -10.96 -13.85 1.49
N ALA A 28 -10.64 -14.68 0.50
CA ALA A 28 -11.00 -16.10 0.47
C ALA A 28 -10.39 -16.92 1.62
N ARG A 29 -9.10 -16.72 1.94
CA ARG A 29 -8.45 -17.36 3.09
C ARG A 29 -9.10 -16.94 4.41
N PHE A 30 -9.37 -15.65 4.55
CA PHE A 30 -9.97 -15.07 5.74
C PHE A 30 -11.40 -15.59 5.94
N SER A 31 -12.24 -15.48 4.91
CA SER A 31 -13.62 -16.00 4.90
C SER A 31 -13.67 -17.49 5.21
N ARG A 32 -12.73 -18.29 4.67
CA ARG A 32 -12.64 -19.72 5.00
C ARG A 32 -12.33 -19.95 6.47
N SER A 33 -11.37 -19.21 7.05
CA SER A 33 -11.05 -19.31 8.48
C SER A 33 -12.18 -18.81 9.37
N ALA A 34 -13.03 -17.91 8.87
CA ALA A 34 -14.18 -17.37 9.58
C ALA A 34 -15.45 -18.22 9.48
N GLY A 35 -15.54 -19.08 8.47
CA GLY A 35 -16.75 -19.84 8.16
C GLY A 35 -17.85 -19.03 7.47
N GLU A 36 -17.60 -17.77 7.11
CA GLU A 36 -18.56 -16.88 6.43
C GLU A 36 -17.87 -15.91 5.46
N GLN A 37 -18.63 -15.26 4.56
CA GLN A 37 -18.08 -14.32 3.59
C GLN A 37 -17.83 -12.94 4.21
N ILE A 38 -16.56 -12.58 4.36
CA ILE A 38 -16.11 -11.34 5.02
C ILE A 38 -15.26 -10.48 4.07
N ILE A 39 -15.33 -9.16 4.22
CA ILE A 39 -14.34 -8.22 3.66
C ILE A 39 -13.26 -8.04 4.73
N LYS A 40 -12.11 -8.71 4.58
CA LYS A 40 -11.12 -8.87 5.68
C LYS A 40 -10.67 -7.56 6.32
N CYS A 41 -10.53 -6.49 5.54
CA CYS A 41 -10.07 -5.20 6.05
C CYS A 41 -11.10 -4.48 6.93
N LEU A 42 -12.37 -4.91 6.88
CA LEU A 42 -13.47 -4.42 7.71
C LEU A 42 -13.80 -5.33 8.89
N TYR A 43 -13.14 -6.50 8.99
CA TYR A 43 -13.37 -7.43 10.09
C TYR A 43 -13.03 -6.77 11.42
N HIS A 44 -13.90 -6.99 12.41
CA HIS A 44 -13.74 -6.52 13.77
C HIS A 44 -14.54 -7.41 14.72
N THR A 45 -14.17 -7.40 16.00
CA THR A 45 -14.89 -8.18 17.02
C THR A 45 -15.86 -7.35 17.83
N ASN A 46 -15.51 -6.09 18.16
CA ASN A 46 -16.34 -5.24 19.02
C ASN A 46 -16.73 -3.94 18.32
N SER A 47 -15.79 -3.31 17.62
CA SER A 47 -16.00 -2.00 17.01
C SER A 47 -15.33 -1.89 15.66
N MET A 48 -15.99 -1.23 14.71
CA MET A 48 -15.39 -0.91 13.41
C MET A 48 -14.06 -0.15 13.52
N LYS A 49 -13.84 0.55 14.64
CA LYS A 49 -12.56 1.23 14.94
C LYS A 49 -11.38 0.27 15.10
N GLU A 50 -11.64 -1.00 15.36
CA GLU A 50 -10.66 -2.08 15.45
C GLU A 50 -10.36 -2.72 14.08
N SER A 51 -11.11 -2.37 13.03
CA SER A 51 -10.87 -2.91 11.70
C SER A 51 -9.53 -2.43 11.13
N LEU A 52 -8.87 -3.30 10.36
CA LEU A 52 -7.56 -3.01 9.77
C LEU A 52 -7.59 -1.71 8.97
N LEU A 53 -8.62 -1.54 8.12
CA LEU A 53 -8.79 -0.33 7.33
C LEU A 53 -8.95 0.91 8.21
N TYR A 54 -9.80 0.87 9.25
CA TYR A 54 -10.00 2.03 10.12
C TYR A 54 -8.73 2.40 10.87
N THR A 55 -8.04 1.43 11.46
CA THR A 55 -6.79 1.65 12.20
C THR A 55 -5.70 2.24 11.29
N LEU A 56 -5.56 1.72 10.06
CA LEU A 56 -4.61 2.24 9.09
C LEU A 56 -4.85 3.72 8.79
N LEU A 57 -6.10 4.12 8.49
CA LEU A 57 -6.44 5.53 8.21
C LEU A 57 -6.30 6.41 9.45
N ASN A 58 -6.67 5.88 10.62
CA ASN A 58 -6.60 6.62 11.87
C ASN A 58 -5.16 6.95 12.28
N ASP A 59 -4.23 6.04 12.00
CA ASP A 59 -2.83 6.18 12.36
C ASP A 59 -2.02 6.96 11.31
N SER A 60 -2.58 7.16 10.11
CA SER A 60 -1.99 8.00 9.08
C SER A 60 -1.91 9.47 9.51
N SER A 61 -0.69 10.02 9.52
CA SER A 61 -0.45 11.42 9.87
C SER A 61 -0.36 12.30 8.62
N ASP A 62 -0.97 13.48 8.68
CA ASP A 62 -0.89 14.53 7.63
C ASP A 62 -1.29 14.06 6.22
N ILE A 63 -2.34 13.23 6.13
CA ILE A 63 -2.93 12.82 4.84
C ILE A 63 -4.11 13.74 4.49
N ASP A 64 -4.10 14.22 3.24
CA ASP A 64 -5.16 15.06 2.69
C ASP A 64 -6.26 14.22 2.02
N TYR A 65 -5.88 13.15 1.32
CA TYR A 65 -6.83 12.22 0.69
C TYR A 65 -6.54 10.75 0.99
N PHE A 66 -7.58 9.98 1.29
CA PHE A 66 -7.55 8.52 1.42
C PHE A 66 -8.20 7.90 0.18
N ILE A 67 -7.41 7.32 -0.70
CA ILE A 67 -7.87 6.65 -1.91
C ILE A 67 -8.02 5.17 -1.59
N ILE A 68 -9.26 4.72 -1.40
CA ILE A 68 -9.57 3.34 -1.04
C ILE A 68 -9.98 2.60 -2.31
N VAL A 69 -9.10 1.70 -2.75
CA VAL A 69 -9.31 0.90 -3.97
C VAL A 69 -9.91 -0.45 -3.60
N GLY A 70 -11.20 -0.62 -3.87
CA GLY A 70 -11.95 -1.86 -3.59
C GLY A 70 -12.28 -2.66 -4.85
N GLY A 71 -12.87 -3.84 -4.67
CA GLY A 71 -13.22 -4.74 -5.78
C GLY A 71 -14.20 -5.82 -5.31
N TYR A 72 -13.71 -6.79 -4.54
CA TYR A 72 -14.59 -7.76 -3.89
C TYR A 72 -15.62 -7.08 -2.97
N ARG A 73 -16.91 -7.31 -3.23
CA ARG A 73 -18.05 -6.72 -2.50
C ARG A 73 -17.95 -5.19 -2.36
N TYR A 74 -17.57 -4.51 -3.44
CA TYR A 74 -17.32 -3.06 -3.44
C TYR A 74 -18.47 -2.21 -2.91
N GLU A 75 -19.73 -2.54 -3.25
CA GLU A 75 -20.90 -1.79 -2.75
C GLU A 75 -21.03 -1.85 -1.23
N GLU A 76 -20.79 -3.02 -0.64
CA GLU A 76 -20.81 -3.22 0.81
C GLU A 76 -19.65 -2.51 1.51
N LEU A 77 -18.46 -2.54 0.90
CA LEU A 77 -17.32 -1.74 1.36
C LEU A 77 -17.69 -0.24 1.38
N CYS A 78 -18.27 0.28 0.30
CA CYS A 78 -18.67 1.68 0.21
C CYS A 78 -19.73 2.06 1.24
N LYS A 79 -20.74 1.20 1.44
CA LYS A 79 -21.78 1.40 2.45
C LYS A 79 -21.17 1.46 3.85
N THR A 80 -20.31 0.50 4.18
CA THR A 80 -19.66 0.41 5.50
C THR A 80 -18.75 1.60 5.76
N VAL A 81 -17.93 1.99 4.79
CA VAL A 81 -17.07 3.18 4.91
C VAL A 81 -17.92 4.44 5.15
N ARG A 82 -19.00 4.63 4.38
CA ARG A 82 -19.89 5.78 4.58
C ARG A 82 -20.52 5.82 5.97
N GLU A 83 -20.91 4.66 6.50
CA GLU A 83 -21.62 4.55 7.78
C GLU A 83 -20.70 4.74 8.99
N TYR A 84 -19.47 4.21 8.94
CA TYR A 84 -18.60 4.13 10.12
C TYR A 84 -17.35 5.02 10.08
N PHE A 85 -16.98 5.59 8.91
CA PHE A 85 -15.74 6.36 8.73
C PHE A 85 -16.01 7.88 8.67
N GLU A 86 -17.04 8.36 9.37
CA GLU A 86 -17.47 9.77 9.38
C GLU A 86 -16.30 10.74 9.64
N LYS A 87 -15.38 10.39 10.55
CA LYS A 87 -14.15 11.12 10.88
C LYS A 87 -13.30 11.50 9.66
N PHE A 88 -13.34 10.69 8.60
CA PHE A 88 -12.51 10.83 7.40
C PHE A 88 -13.34 11.15 6.15
N SER A 89 -14.66 11.33 6.29
CA SER A 89 -15.62 11.38 5.17
C SER A 89 -15.27 12.41 4.09
N ASN A 90 -14.74 13.58 4.48
CA ASN A 90 -14.32 14.63 3.57
C ASN A 90 -12.97 14.38 2.86
N LYS A 91 -12.27 13.30 3.22
CA LYS A 91 -10.96 12.92 2.66
C LYS A 91 -11.00 11.61 1.87
N ILE A 92 -12.01 10.78 2.08
CA ILE A 92 -12.09 9.45 1.44
C ILE A 92 -12.57 9.57 0.00
N LEU A 93 -11.83 8.94 -0.90
CA LEU A 93 -12.15 8.74 -2.30
C LEU A 93 -12.24 7.23 -2.57
N MET A 94 -13.45 6.75 -2.80
CA MET A 94 -13.68 5.33 -3.14
C MET A 94 -13.43 5.11 -4.63
N VAL A 95 -12.64 4.07 -4.95
CA VAL A 95 -12.31 3.67 -6.34
C VAL A 95 -12.60 2.19 -6.52
N GLU A 96 -13.31 1.84 -7.59
CA GLU A 96 -13.62 0.45 -7.93
C GLU A 96 -12.59 -0.13 -8.89
N ASN A 97 -12.05 -1.31 -8.56
CA ASN A 97 -11.34 -2.18 -9.47
C ASN A 97 -12.30 -3.21 -10.07
N PRO A 98 -12.84 -3.01 -11.29
CA PRO A 98 -13.72 -3.98 -11.93
C PRO A 98 -13.00 -5.26 -12.34
N TYR A 99 -11.66 -5.25 -12.39
CA TYR A 99 -10.82 -6.38 -12.81
C TYR A 99 -10.19 -7.14 -11.63
N TYR A 100 -10.66 -6.95 -10.40
CA TYR A 100 -10.06 -7.56 -9.19
C TYR A 100 -9.96 -9.10 -9.21
N LYS A 101 -10.79 -9.78 -10.01
CA LYS A 101 -10.73 -11.25 -10.20
C LYS A 101 -9.77 -11.68 -11.31
N ARG A 102 -9.46 -10.78 -12.24
CA ARG A 102 -8.71 -11.08 -13.46
C ARG A 102 -7.26 -10.66 -13.35
N TYR A 103 -6.99 -9.49 -12.76
CA TYR A 103 -5.67 -8.92 -12.63
C TYR A 103 -5.21 -8.94 -11.17
N GLY A 104 -3.89 -8.91 -10.98
CA GLY A 104 -3.27 -8.85 -9.67
C GLY A 104 -3.37 -7.47 -9.01
N SER A 105 -2.63 -7.30 -7.92
CA SER A 105 -2.61 -6.07 -7.13
C SER A 105 -2.08 -4.85 -7.90
N GLY A 106 -1.33 -5.06 -8.99
CA GLY A 106 -0.80 -4.00 -9.85
C GLY A 106 -1.90 -3.11 -10.40
N TYR A 107 -3.02 -3.69 -10.85
CA TYR A 107 -4.09 -2.92 -11.46
C TYR A 107 -4.85 -2.09 -10.42
N SER A 108 -4.90 -2.56 -9.16
CA SER A 108 -5.46 -1.79 -8.06
C SER A 108 -4.57 -0.59 -7.73
N LEU A 109 -3.24 -0.74 -7.78
CA LEU A 109 -2.32 0.38 -7.64
C LEU A 109 -2.41 1.35 -8.82
N TYR A 110 -2.51 0.86 -10.06
CA TYR A 110 -2.69 1.67 -11.27
C TYR A 110 -3.85 2.67 -11.13
N ILE A 111 -5.07 2.18 -10.83
CA ILE A 111 -6.23 3.06 -10.68
C ILE A 111 -6.15 3.95 -9.44
N GLY A 112 -5.47 3.49 -8.39
CA GLY A 112 -5.16 4.31 -7.21
C GLY A 112 -4.24 5.47 -7.52
N LEU A 113 -3.18 5.24 -8.30
CA LEU A 113 -2.25 6.27 -8.77
C LEU A 113 -2.94 7.25 -9.70
N GLN A 114 -3.75 6.76 -10.64
CA GLN A 114 -4.57 7.61 -11.49
C GLN A 114 -5.42 8.58 -10.65
N LYS A 115 -6.08 8.06 -9.60
CA LYS A 115 -6.87 8.90 -8.69
C LYS A 115 -6.00 9.88 -7.90
N ALA A 116 -4.80 9.47 -7.49
CA ALA A 116 -3.87 10.36 -6.78
C ALA A 116 -3.41 11.53 -7.67
N PHE A 117 -3.17 11.29 -8.95
CA PHE A 117 -2.82 12.35 -9.91
C PHE A 117 -3.98 13.32 -10.15
N GLU A 118 -5.23 12.83 -10.23
CA GLU A 118 -6.43 13.69 -10.29
C GLU A 118 -6.55 14.62 -9.08
N THR A 119 -6.11 14.19 -7.90
CA THR A 119 -6.06 15.02 -6.69
C THR A 119 -4.85 15.95 -6.62
N GLU A 120 -4.00 15.92 -7.64
CA GLU A 120 -2.72 16.62 -7.70
C GLU A 120 -1.80 16.30 -6.50
N ALA A 121 -1.81 15.05 -6.02
CA ALA A 121 -0.96 14.64 -4.90
C ALA A 121 0.53 14.87 -5.21
N ASP A 122 1.26 15.47 -4.26
CA ASP A 122 2.71 15.71 -4.36
C ASP A 122 3.53 14.56 -3.76
N GLU A 123 2.95 13.87 -2.77
CA GLU A 123 3.53 12.68 -2.15
C GLU A 123 2.44 11.61 -2.03
N ILE A 124 2.80 10.36 -2.35
CA ILE A 124 1.87 9.25 -2.37
C ILE A 124 2.40 8.18 -1.42
N LEU A 125 1.59 7.84 -0.42
CA LEU A 125 1.78 6.64 0.38
C LEU A 125 0.95 5.54 -0.25
N PHE A 126 1.46 4.32 -0.23
CA PHE A 126 0.76 3.14 -0.70
C PHE A 126 0.86 2.04 0.37
N ALA A 127 -0.27 1.45 0.73
CA ALA A 127 -0.34 0.34 1.67
C ALA A 127 -1.32 -0.73 1.18
N GLU A 128 -1.00 -1.99 1.46
CA GLU A 128 -1.99 -3.06 1.42
C GLU A 128 -2.92 -2.96 2.63
N GLY A 129 -4.23 -3.13 2.42
CA GLY A 129 -5.24 -2.87 3.46
C GLY A 129 -5.50 -4.04 4.41
N ASP A 130 -4.68 -5.09 4.36
CA ASP A 130 -4.75 -6.28 5.21
C ASP A 130 -3.64 -6.33 6.26
N LEU A 131 -3.01 -5.19 6.53
CA LEU A 131 -1.89 -5.08 7.45
C LEU A 131 -2.34 -4.52 8.80
N HIS A 132 -1.82 -5.11 9.87
CA HIS A 132 -1.73 -4.46 11.18
C HIS A 132 -0.28 -4.00 11.41
N LEU A 133 -0.11 -2.74 11.81
CA LEU A 133 1.19 -2.07 11.85
C LEU A 133 1.42 -1.40 13.21
N SER A 134 2.68 -1.37 13.66
CA SER A 134 3.13 -0.49 14.74
C SER A 134 2.81 0.97 14.42
N THR A 135 1.90 1.60 15.17
CA THR A 135 1.49 3.00 14.99
C THR A 135 2.69 3.95 14.96
N ASN A 136 3.68 3.75 15.84
CA ASN A 136 4.85 4.64 15.92
C ASN A 136 5.74 4.50 14.68
N ASP A 137 5.95 3.28 14.20
CA ASP A 137 6.77 3.05 13.02
C ASP A 137 6.03 3.50 11.75
N TYR A 138 4.71 3.31 11.67
CA TYR A 138 3.89 3.79 10.56
C TYR A 138 3.87 5.32 10.49
N LYS A 139 3.79 6.01 11.63
CA LYS A 139 3.94 7.47 11.68
C LYS A 139 5.30 7.95 11.17
N LYS A 140 6.38 7.19 11.37
CA LYS A 140 7.69 7.52 10.78
C LYS A 140 7.60 7.47 9.25
N VAL A 141 6.94 6.47 8.68
CA VAL A 141 6.71 6.37 7.23
C VAL A 141 5.92 7.58 6.71
N CYS A 142 4.82 7.95 7.38
CA CYS A 142 4.02 9.11 6.97
C CYS A 142 4.81 10.43 6.97
N ASN A 143 5.64 10.61 8.00
CA ASN A 143 6.38 11.85 8.24
C ASN A 143 7.76 11.90 7.55
N ALA A 144 8.24 10.80 6.99
CA ALA A 144 9.52 10.74 6.28
C ALA A 144 9.55 11.77 5.14
N LYS A 145 10.69 12.41 4.92
CA LYS A 145 10.82 13.42 3.84
C LYS A 145 11.15 12.78 2.50
N LYS A 146 11.82 11.63 2.52
CA LYS A 146 12.22 10.87 1.34
C LYS A 146 11.17 9.84 0.97
N SER A 147 11.36 9.21 -0.18
CA SER A 147 10.67 7.95 -0.50
C SER A 147 11.04 6.89 0.54
N VAL A 148 10.13 5.97 0.81
CA VAL A 148 10.30 4.96 1.87
C VAL A 148 9.99 3.58 1.34
N VAL A 149 10.89 2.65 1.64
CA VAL A 149 10.63 1.21 1.60
C VAL A 149 10.50 0.72 3.04
N THR A 150 9.53 -0.14 3.29
CA THR A 150 9.35 -0.73 4.62
C THR A 150 9.77 -2.20 4.65
N VAL A 151 10.27 -2.63 5.80
CA VAL A 151 10.60 -4.03 6.09
C VAL A 151 10.05 -4.42 7.46
N ASN A 152 9.95 -5.71 7.73
CA ASN A 152 9.56 -6.25 9.03
C ASN A 152 10.61 -7.24 9.56
N ARG A 153 10.38 -7.77 10.76
CA ARG A 153 11.31 -8.69 11.45
C ARG A 153 10.89 -10.16 11.40
N ASP A 154 9.76 -10.47 10.76
CA ASP A 154 9.31 -11.85 10.62
C ASP A 154 10.28 -12.60 9.71
N PRO A 155 10.52 -13.90 9.98
CA PRO A 155 11.34 -14.72 9.11
C PRO A 155 10.74 -14.78 7.71
N ILE A 156 11.62 -14.83 6.71
CA ILE A 156 11.24 -15.01 5.31
C ILE A 156 10.93 -16.49 5.12
N LEU A 157 9.64 -16.80 5.01
CA LEU A 157 9.14 -18.14 4.70
C LEU A 157 8.44 -18.09 3.34
N ALA A 158 8.78 -19.01 2.45
CA ALA A 158 8.29 -19.00 1.06
C ALA A 158 6.76 -19.12 0.93
N ASP A 159 6.11 -19.64 1.97
CA ASP A 159 4.67 -19.84 2.04
C ASP A 159 3.86 -18.57 2.34
N LYS A 160 4.54 -17.46 2.67
CA LYS A 160 3.88 -16.20 3.05
C LYS A 160 4.63 -14.93 2.67
N ALA A 161 5.95 -14.98 2.56
CA ALA A 161 6.76 -13.77 2.55
C ALA A 161 6.78 -13.11 1.18
N VAL A 162 6.69 -11.78 1.20
CA VAL A 162 7.18 -10.94 0.11
C VAL A 162 8.58 -10.50 0.53
N ALA A 163 9.60 -11.10 -0.06
CA ALA A 163 10.98 -10.77 0.26
C ALA A 163 11.50 -9.64 -0.63
N LEU A 164 12.42 -8.87 -0.05
CA LEU A 164 13.07 -7.73 -0.65
C LEU A 164 14.57 -7.93 -0.56
N TYR A 165 15.31 -7.89 -1.66
CA TYR A 165 16.77 -7.97 -1.62
C TYR A 165 17.44 -6.82 -2.36
N PHE A 166 18.71 -6.60 -2.02
CA PHE A 166 19.61 -5.69 -2.71
C PHE A 166 20.60 -6.50 -3.53
N ASP A 167 20.70 -6.24 -4.84
CA ASP A 167 21.73 -6.83 -5.69
C ASP A 167 23.12 -6.22 -5.41
N THR A 168 24.13 -6.68 -6.14
CA THR A 168 25.51 -6.19 -6.01
C THR A 168 25.71 -4.74 -6.46
N SER A 169 24.70 -4.12 -7.07
CA SER A 169 24.67 -2.70 -7.49
C SER A 169 23.82 -1.83 -6.55
N ASP A 170 23.47 -2.33 -5.35
CA ASP A 170 22.58 -1.68 -4.38
C ASP A 170 21.17 -1.39 -4.94
N LYS A 171 20.74 -2.12 -5.98
CA LYS A 171 19.40 -2.02 -6.54
C LYS A 171 18.47 -3.02 -5.88
N ILE A 172 17.25 -2.55 -5.72
CA ILE A 172 16.21 -3.24 -4.97
C ILE A 172 15.44 -4.18 -5.89
N HIS A 173 15.12 -5.36 -5.38
CA HIS A 173 14.34 -6.37 -6.09
C HIS A 173 13.37 -7.06 -5.14
N TYR A 174 12.18 -7.39 -5.63
CA TYR A 174 11.19 -8.15 -4.88
C TYR A 174 11.09 -9.59 -5.38
N VAL A 175 11.01 -10.53 -4.45
CA VAL A 175 10.75 -11.93 -4.76
C VAL A 175 9.62 -12.46 -3.89
N TYR A 176 8.69 -13.17 -4.52
CA TYR A 176 7.54 -13.80 -3.89
C TYR A 176 7.12 -14.99 -4.74
N ASP A 177 6.47 -15.98 -4.11
CA ASP A 177 5.92 -17.14 -4.82
C ASP A 177 4.40 -17.13 -4.73
N THR A 178 3.72 -17.02 -5.86
CA THR A 178 2.24 -17.12 -5.92
C THR A 178 1.75 -18.52 -5.55
N GLY A 179 2.59 -19.54 -5.77
CA GLY A 179 2.35 -20.92 -5.36
C GLY A 179 2.65 -21.19 -3.88
N HIS A 180 3.33 -20.26 -3.19
CA HIS A 180 3.69 -20.36 -1.77
C HIS A 180 4.52 -21.60 -1.40
N ASN A 181 5.43 -22.02 -2.27
CA ASN A 181 6.25 -23.24 -2.13
C ASN A 181 7.74 -22.94 -1.98
N VAL A 182 8.33 -22.11 -2.87
CA VAL A 182 9.78 -21.88 -2.92
C VAL A 182 10.10 -20.46 -3.37
N LEU A 183 11.05 -19.80 -2.69
CA LEU A 183 11.66 -18.55 -3.15
C LEU A 183 13.02 -18.83 -3.79
N THR A 184 13.23 -18.28 -4.98
CA THR A 184 14.47 -18.47 -5.74
C THR A 184 15.06 -17.12 -6.11
N ILE A 185 16.32 -16.88 -5.75
CA ILE A 185 17.12 -15.71 -6.19
C ILE A 185 18.31 -16.27 -6.97
N ASN A 186 18.34 -16.03 -8.28
CA ASN A 186 19.32 -16.60 -9.20
C ASN A 186 20.54 -15.69 -9.43
N GLU A 187 20.84 -14.82 -8.47
CA GLU A 187 21.93 -13.85 -8.55
C GLU A 187 22.55 -13.57 -7.17
N PRO A 188 23.80 -13.10 -7.10
CA PRO A 188 24.39 -12.63 -5.85
C PRO A 188 23.65 -11.40 -5.31
N PHE A 189 23.43 -11.36 -4.00
CA PHE A 189 22.78 -10.25 -3.31
C PHE A 189 23.58 -9.81 -2.09
N LEU A 190 23.44 -8.53 -1.72
CA LEU A 190 24.11 -7.92 -0.57
C LEU A 190 23.34 -8.14 0.74
N ALA A 191 22.01 -8.05 0.68
CA ALA A 191 21.14 -8.27 1.83
C ALA A 191 19.72 -8.63 1.39
N ILE A 192 18.97 -9.29 2.27
CA ILE A 192 17.58 -9.67 2.07
C ILE A 192 16.76 -9.37 3.33
N TYR A 193 15.53 -8.91 3.12
CA TYR A 193 14.59 -8.48 4.16
C TYR A 193 13.18 -8.98 3.84
N ASN A 194 12.32 -9.03 4.84
CA ASN A 194 10.90 -9.27 4.65
C ASN A 194 10.18 -7.93 4.46
N SER A 195 9.38 -7.78 3.40
CA SER A 195 8.72 -6.52 3.03
C SER A 195 7.66 -6.13 4.05
N GLY A 196 7.61 -4.85 4.42
CA GLY A 196 6.55 -4.29 5.25
C GLY A 196 5.25 -4.00 4.49
N GLN A 197 5.25 -4.13 3.16
CA GLN A 197 4.11 -3.91 2.28
C GLN A 197 3.45 -2.52 2.41
N VAL A 198 4.25 -1.53 2.81
CA VAL A 198 3.93 -0.11 2.84
C VAL A 198 5.06 0.65 2.17
N TRP A 199 4.72 1.58 1.28
CA TRP A 199 5.70 2.36 0.52
C TRP A 199 5.33 3.84 0.51
N LYS A 200 6.33 4.69 0.35
CA LYS A 200 6.14 6.11 0.10
C LYS A 200 6.90 6.52 -1.16
N PHE A 201 6.20 7.19 -2.07
CA PHE A 201 6.73 7.82 -3.25
C PHE A 201 6.71 9.34 -3.03
N ALA A 202 7.87 9.93 -2.70
CA ALA A 202 7.97 11.34 -2.34
C ALA A 202 8.24 12.26 -3.55
N ASP A 203 8.66 11.68 -4.69
CA ASP A 203 8.89 12.39 -5.95
C ASP A 203 7.75 12.13 -6.93
N LYS A 204 6.82 13.10 -7.01
CA LYS A 204 5.69 13.10 -7.94
C LYS A 204 6.11 12.93 -9.40
N ASN A 205 7.14 13.65 -9.85
CA ASN A 205 7.54 13.64 -11.26
C ASN A 205 8.09 12.26 -11.64
N LEU A 206 8.84 11.64 -10.73
CA LEU A 206 9.30 10.27 -10.94
C LEU A 206 8.13 9.27 -10.94
N THR A 207 7.17 9.42 -10.01
CA THR A 207 5.97 8.56 -9.98
C THR A 207 5.19 8.65 -11.28
N GLU A 208 4.89 9.86 -11.77
CA GLU A 208 4.18 10.09 -13.03
C GLU A 208 4.97 9.56 -14.24
N LYS A 209 6.30 9.76 -14.25
CA LYS A 209 7.16 9.24 -15.30
C LYS A 209 7.09 7.72 -15.37
N ILE A 210 7.35 7.01 -14.27
CA ILE A 210 7.29 5.54 -14.26
C ILE A 210 5.89 5.05 -14.61
N TYR A 211 4.85 5.69 -14.09
CA TYR A 211 3.47 5.35 -14.42
C TYR A 211 3.19 5.43 -15.93
N SER A 212 3.63 6.52 -16.57
CA SER A 212 3.43 6.74 -18.01
C SER A 212 4.25 5.83 -18.93
N GLN A 213 5.33 5.24 -18.40
CA GLN A 213 6.24 4.37 -19.16
C GLN A 213 5.93 2.89 -18.99
N MET A 214 5.07 2.51 -18.03
CA MET A 214 4.67 1.13 -17.84
C MET A 214 3.60 0.72 -18.85
N GLU A 215 3.79 -0.45 -19.45
CA GLU A 215 2.83 -1.03 -20.38
C GLU A 215 1.61 -1.60 -19.62
N GLN A 216 0.48 -1.75 -20.32
CA GLN A 216 -0.77 -2.21 -19.70
C GLN A 216 -0.62 -3.60 -19.06
N GLU A 217 0.14 -4.50 -19.68
CA GLU A 217 0.40 -5.87 -19.21
C GLU A 217 1.18 -5.87 -17.89
N GLU A 218 2.08 -4.92 -17.68
CA GLU A 218 2.86 -4.82 -16.44
C GLU A 218 1.95 -4.52 -15.24
N TRP A 219 0.90 -3.73 -15.46
CA TRP A 219 -0.11 -3.44 -14.45
C TRP A 219 -1.04 -4.62 -14.16
N GLN A 220 -1.12 -5.64 -15.02
CA GLN A 220 -1.98 -6.80 -14.77
C GLN A 220 -1.38 -7.74 -13.70
N GLY A 221 -0.09 -7.62 -13.41
CA GLY A 221 0.62 -8.40 -12.41
C GLY A 221 0.48 -7.86 -10.98
N THR A 222 1.58 -7.95 -10.23
CA THR A 222 1.66 -7.46 -8.85
C THR A 222 1.96 -5.95 -8.80
N ASN A 223 1.55 -5.30 -7.71
CA ASN A 223 1.93 -3.92 -7.38
C ASN A 223 3.45 -3.74 -7.30
N LEU A 224 4.19 -4.82 -7.01
CA LEU A 224 5.64 -4.80 -6.84
C LEU A 224 6.38 -4.42 -8.11
N VAL A 225 5.81 -4.63 -9.30
CA VAL A 225 6.45 -4.23 -10.57
C VAL A 225 6.66 -2.72 -10.61
N PHE A 226 5.63 -1.93 -10.25
CA PHE A 226 5.76 -0.47 -10.19
C PHE A 226 6.70 -0.04 -9.06
N VAL A 227 6.54 -0.65 -7.87
CA VAL A 227 7.36 -0.34 -6.70
C VAL A 227 8.85 -0.54 -7.02
N GLU A 228 9.21 -1.68 -7.61
CA GLU A 228 10.57 -2.01 -7.98
C GLU A 228 11.12 -1.03 -9.02
N LYS A 229 10.39 -0.75 -10.11
CA LYS A 229 10.79 0.24 -11.13
C LYS A 229 11.04 1.63 -10.53
N TYR A 230 10.19 2.05 -9.59
CA TYR A 230 10.35 3.33 -8.90
C TYR A 230 11.66 3.36 -8.10
N PHE A 231 11.89 2.38 -7.22
CA PHE A 231 13.03 2.42 -6.31
C PHE A 231 14.36 1.99 -6.97
N THR A 232 14.35 1.20 -8.04
CA THR A 232 15.55 0.89 -8.84
C THR A 232 16.08 2.13 -9.57
N THR A 233 15.23 3.12 -9.86
CA THR A 233 15.65 4.42 -10.41
C THR A 233 16.41 5.28 -9.40
N LEU A 234 16.20 5.05 -8.10
CA LEU A 234 16.83 5.81 -7.02
C LEU A 234 18.19 5.21 -6.62
N ARG A 235 19.08 6.04 -6.08
CA ARG A 235 20.26 5.61 -5.33
C ARG A 235 19.87 5.26 -3.89
N ARG A 236 20.71 4.46 -3.23
CA ARG A 236 20.45 3.95 -1.88
C ARG A 236 20.21 5.06 -0.84
N ASP A 237 20.86 6.21 -1.02
CA ASP A 237 20.77 7.39 -0.14
C ASP A 237 19.55 8.29 -0.43
N GLU A 238 18.81 8.05 -1.52
CA GLU A 238 17.66 8.85 -1.93
C GLU A 238 16.32 8.37 -1.32
N TYR A 239 16.32 7.21 -0.65
CA TYR A 239 15.16 6.69 0.08
C TYR A 239 15.55 6.12 1.45
N GLU A 240 14.56 6.04 2.34
CA GLU A 240 14.71 5.49 3.68
C GLU A 240 14.20 4.05 3.72
N LEU A 241 14.89 3.19 4.50
CA LEU A 241 14.42 1.85 4.83
C LEU A 241 13.91 1.87 6.27
N ILE A 242 12.60 1.70 6.47
CA ILE A 242 11.97 1.75 7.80
C ILE A 242 11.53 0.35 8.21
N THR A 243 11.96 -0.10 9.39
CA THR A 243 11.57 -1.40 9.95
C THR A 243 10.37 -1.28 10.87
N PHE A 244 9.32 -2.06 10.61
CA PHE A 244 8.21 -2.25 11.53
C PHE A 244 8.59 -3.25 12.63
N ASN A 245 8.48 -2.84 13.89
CA ASN A 245 8.71 -3.74 15.03
C ASN A 245 7.52 -4.67 15.28
N ASN A 246 6.31 -4.18 15.07
CA ASN A 246 5.09 -4.98 15.03
C ASN A 246 4.46 -4.86 13.64
N TRP A 247 4.24 -6.00 13.01
CA TRP A 247 3.70 -6.14 11.66
C TRP A 247 2.98 -7.49 11.58
N ILE A 248 1.77 -7.50 11.05
CA ILE A 248 1.01 -8.73 10.79
C ILE A 248 0.27 -8.56 9.46
N ASN A 249 0.51 -9.47 8.51
CA ASN A 249 -0.35 -9.63 7.34
C ASN A 249 -1.53 -10.54 7.70
N CYS A 250 -2.72 -9.95 7.78
CA CYS A 250 -3.92 -10.59 8.28
C CYS A 250 -4.67 -11.32 7.17
N ASN A 251 -4.30 -12.59 6.93
CA ASN A 251 -4.94 -13.44 5.94
C ASN A 251 -5.99 -14.39 6.52
N THR A 252 -5.98 -14.59 7.83
CA THR A 252 -6.89 -15.48 8.58
C THR A 252 -7.40 -14.83 9.86
N ILE A 253 -8.44 -15.41 10.48
CA ILE A 253 -8.89 -15.02 11.83
C ILE A 253 -7.77 -15.18 12.86
N ASP A 254 -6.95 -16.22 12.76
CA ASP A 254 -5.85 -16.43 13.70
C ASP A 254 -4.82 -15.29 13.62
N ASP A 255 -4.52 -14.80 12.41
CA ASP A 255 -3.68 -13.63 12.24
C ASP A 255 -4.29 -12.38 12.89
N TYR A 256 -5.61 -12.20 12.74
CA TYR A 256 -6.32 -11.09 13.39
C TYR A 256 -6.31 -11.21 14.93
N ASN A 257 -6.51 -12.41 15.46
CA ASN A 257 -6.51 -12.63 16.91
C ASN A 257 -5.14 -12.37 17.54
N ARG A 258 -4.05 -12.66 16.82
CA ARG A 258 -2.67 -12.33 17.25
C ARG A 258 -2.44 -10.83 17.46
N ILE A 259 -3.26 -9.95 16.86
CA ILE A 259 -3.19 -8.50 17.10
C ILE A 259 -3.42 -8.19 18.59
N LYS A 260 -4.31 -8.94 19.25
CA LYS A 260 -4.67 -8.72 20.67
C LYS A 260 -3.67 -9.31 21.66
N GLU A 261 -2.80 -10.19 21.19
CA GLU A 261 -1.81 -10.90 22.01
C GLU A 261 -0.46 -10.15 22.09
N ARG A 262 -0.29 -9.08 21.30
CA ARG A 262 0.91 -8.25 21.22
C ARG A 262 0.70 -6.88 21.86
#